data_AF-A0A820UAH5-F1
#
_entry.id   AF-A0A820UAH5-F1
#
_cell.length_a   1.000
_cell.length_b   1.000
_cell.length_c   1.000
_cell.angle_alpha   90.00
_cell.angle_beta   90.00
_cell.angle_gamma   90.00
#
_symmetry.space_group_name_H-M   'P 1'
#
loop_
_entity.id
_entity.type
_entity.pdbx_description
1 polymer ?
#
loop_
_entity_poly.entity_id
_entity_poly.type
_entity_poly.pdbx_seq_one_letter_code
_entity_poly.pdbx_strand_id
1 'polypeptide(L)'
;MVFFAKTSSRSAKDACIFKRDFLQIYENELSKFPDPSQENSRIIALLTAALLALRLTNASDILSMFIISERIYQDMLLATEAQNPSDDLFTENIILRPFIQIDVDMKFRGFVFQQLLTCLSQYNYLIYSQRLFKTKLNKYKSNNYVSDFALTKDGKFIYEESINSMKVWVIELNPFMETTDGALFSWQHERYLLEGQSNQNKDKTLFRITEKVRPGSWAMLPISIRQWIKNNDNI
;
A
#
# COMPACT_ATOMS: atom_id res chain seq x y z
N MET A 1 -18.92 -4.54 -14.57
CA MET A 1 -18.38 -3.56 -13.60
C MET A 1 -17.13 -4.16 -12.98
N VAL A 2 -16.11 -3.37 -12.60
CA VAL A 2 -14.88 -3.89 -11.98
C VAL A 2 -14.71 -3.33 -10.57
N PHE A 3 -14.32 -4.20 -9.65
CA PHE A 3 -14.35 -3.93 -8.22
C PHE A 3 -12.99 -4.19 -7.57
N PHE A 4 -12.74 -3.46 -6.50
CA PHE A 4 -11.83 -3.82 -5.45
C PHE A 4 -12.65 -4.35 -4.26
N ALA A 5 -12.20 -5.45 -3.66
CA ALA A 5 -12.85 -6.04 -2.49
C ALA A 5 -11.89 -6.12 -1.30
N LYS A 6 -12.41 -5.83 -0.11
CA LYS A 6 -11.72 -6.07 1.18
C LYS A 6 -12.72 -6.47 2.25
N THR A 7 -12.23 -6.95 3.38
CA THR A 7 -13.07 -7.10 4.58
C THR A 7 -13.00 -5.85 5.45
N SER A 8 -13.49 -5.84 6.70
CA SER A 8 -13.54 -4.61 7.51
C SER A 8 -12.13 -4.02 7.70
N SER A 9 -11.18 -4.91 8.01
CA SER A 9 -9.84 -4.53 8.42
C SER A 9 -8.86 -4.51 7.24
N ARG A 10 -8.64 -5.63 6.55
CA ARG A 10 -7.60 -5.73 5.52
C ARG A 10 -8.16 -6.17 4.16
N SER A 11 -7.37 -5.91 3.13
CA SER A 11 -7.54 -6.50 1.80
C SER A 11 -6.59 -7.68 1.60
N ALA A 12 -6.98 -8.63 0.75
CA ALA A 12 -6.24 -9.83 0.39
C ALA A 12 -5.03 -9.59 -0.55
N LYS A 13 -4.14 -8.64 -0.20
CA LYS A 13 -2.96 -8.27 -1.03
C LYS A 13 -1.95 -9.40 -1.20
N ASP A 14 -1.87 -10.28 -0.21
CA ASP A 14 -1.03 -11.48 -0.18
C ASP A 14 -1.52 -12.57 -1.13
N ALA A 15 -2.81 -12.58 -1.45
CA ALA A 15 -3.43 -13.58 -2.32
C ALA A 15 -3.17 -13.33 -3.83
N CYS A 16 -2.72 -12.13 -4.21
CA CYS A 16 -2.63 -11.72 -5.62
C CYS A 16 -1.77 -12.66 -6.48
N ILE A 17 -0.67 -13.18 -5.93
CA ILE A 17 0.28 -14.04 -6.65
C ILE A 17 -0.29 -15.41 -7.03
N PHE A 18 -1.37 -15.82 -6.38
CA PHE A 18 -2.03 -17.11 -6.64
C PHE A 18 -3.08 -17.03 -7.75
N LYS A 19 -3.32 -15.83 -8.31
CA LYS A 19 -4.16 -15.70 -9.50
C LYS A 19 -3.45 -16.33 -10.70
N ARG A 20 -4.24 -17.05 -11.52
CA ARG A 20 -3.74 -17.76 -12.70
C ARG A 20 -3.07 -16.85 -13.72
N ASP A 21 -3.58 -15.63 -13.86
CA ASP A 21 -3.08 -14.61 -14.80
C ASP A 21 -1.97 -13.73 -14.21
N PHE A 22 -1.55 -13.95 -12.96
CA PHE A 22 -0.60 -13.06 -12.28
C PHE A 22 0.75 -12.96 -13.01
N LEU A 23 1.29 -14.08 -13.49
CA LEU A 23 2.56 -14.09 -14.25
C LEU A 23 2.47 -13.25 -15.52
N GLN A 24 1.39 -13.43 -16.29
CA GLN A 24 1.14 -12.66 -17.51
C GLN A 24 1.02 -11.16 -17.21
N ILE A 25 0.31 -10.78 -16.13
CA ILE A 25 0.21 -9.38 -15.72
C ILE A 25 1.60 -8.82 -15.37
N TYR A 26 2.39 -9.58 -14.61
CA TYR A 26 3.75 -9.18 -14.24
C TYR A 26 4.67 -8.98 -15.45
N GLU A 27 4.71 -9.93 -16.37
CA GLU A 27 5.50 -9.84 -17.61
C GLU A 27 5.07 -8.64 -18.46
N ASN A 28 3.77 -8.41 -18.59
CA ASN A 28 3.23 -7.24 -19.30
C ASN A 28 3.67 -5.93 -18.65
N GLU A 29 3.63 -5.80 -17.32
CA GLU A 29 4.10 -4.60 -16.61
C GLU A 29 5.62 -4.44 -16.69
N LEU A 30 6.38 -5.55 -16.64
CA LEU A 30 7.83 -5.54 -16.72
C LEU A 30 8.33 -5.11 -18.12
N SER A 31 7.64 -5.53 -19.18
CA SER A 31 7.97 -5.16 -20.56
C SER A 31 7.90 -3.64 -20.85
N LYS A 32 7.24 -2.87 -19.98
CA LYS A 32 7.13 -1.41 -20.10
C LYS A 32 8.40 -0.68 -19.67
N PHE A 33 9.33 -1.36 -19.01
CA PHE A 33 10.58 -0.76 -18.54
C PHE A 33 11.66 -0.87 -19.63
N PRO A 34 12.47 0.19 -19.85
CA PRO A 34 13.59 0.14 -20.79
C PRO A 34 14.63 -0.94 -20.45
N ASP A 35 14.82 -1.19 -19.15
CA ASP A 35 15.72 -2.23 -18.65
C ASP A 35 14.98 -3.12 -17.63
N PRO A 36 14.38 -4.24 -18.11
CA PRO A 36 13.72 -5.26 -17.29
C PRO A 36 14.64 -6.01 -16.32
N SER A 37 15.97 -5.97 -16.54
CA SER A 37 16.93 -6.67 -15.69
C SER A 37 17.17 -5.94 -14.36
N GLN A 38 16.89 -4.63 -14.32
CA GLN A 38 17.06 -3.82 -13.12
C GLN A 38 16.12 -4.26 -12.00
N GLU A 39 16.68 -4.45 -10.82
CA GLU A 39 15.93 -4.82 -9.62
C GLU A 39 14.75 -3.87 -9.35
N ASN A 40 14.96 -2.56 -9.48
CA ASN A 40 13.91 -1.56 -9.27
C ASN A 40 12.76 -1.73 -10.28
N SER A 41 13.07 -1.99 -11.56
CA SER A 41 12.06 -2.25 -12.60
C SER A 41 11.23 -3.48 -12.27
N ARG A 42 11.90 -4.58 -11.88
CA ARG A 42 11.24 -5.84 -11.48
C ARG A 42 10.31 -5.64 -10.28
N ILE A 43 10.75 -4.93 -9.25
CA ILE A 43 9.93 -4.67 -8.06
C ILE A 43 8.75 -3.76 -8.40
N ILE A 44 8.93 -2.71 -9.20
CA ILE A 44 7.81 -1.84 -9.60
C ILE A 44 6.79 -2.63 -10.42
N ALA A 45 7.23 -3.43 -11.40
CA ALA A 45 6.35 -4.27 -12.20
C ALA A 45 5.57 -5.27 -11.33
N LEU A 46 6.25 -5.93 -10.38
CA LEU A 46 5.64 -6.88 -9.45
C LEU A 46 4.57 -6.22 -8.57
N LEU A 47 4.88 -5.07 -7.98
CA LEU A 47 3.93 -4.33 -7.14
C LEU A 47 2.74 -3.80 -7.98
N THR A 48 2.99 -3.40 -9.23
CA THR A 48 1.93 -2.96 -10.15
C THR A 48 1.03 -4.12 -10.52
N ALA A 49 1.60 -5.29 -10.84
CA ALA A 49 0.86 -6.51 -11.09
C ALA A 49 0.03 -6.94 -9.87
N ALA A 50 0.57 -6.84 -8.66
CA ALA A 50 -0.17 -7.09 -7.42
C ALA A 50 -1.35 -6.14 -7.23
N LEU A 51 -1.25 -4.86 -7.60
CA LEU A 51 -2.39 -3.94 -7.57
C LEU A 51 -3.42 -4.27 -8.65
N LEU A 52 -2.98 -4.61 -9.86
CA LEU A 52 -3.86 -5.00 -10.97
C LEU A 52 -4.61 -6.31 -10.69
N ALA A 53 -3.97 -7.27 -10.02
CA ALA A 53 -4.58 -8.53 -9.60
C ALA A 53 -5.79 -8.35 -8.67
N LEU A 54 -5.84 -7.23 -7.93
CA LEU A 54 -6.97 -6.86 -7.07
C LEU A 54 -8.19 -6.32 -7.85
N ARG A 55 -8.10 -6.24 -9.18
CA ARG A 55 -9.23 -5.95 -10.06
C ARG A 55 -10.08 -7.20 -10.22
N LEU A 56 -11.28 -7.16 -9.65
CA LEU A 56 -12.20 -8.30 -9.59
C LEU A 56 -13.47 -8.00 -10.40
N THR A 57 -14.06 -9.03 -11.02
CA THR A 57 -15.21 -8.85 -11.91
C THR A 57 -16.47 -9.59 -11.47
N ASN A 58 -16.32 -10.60 -10.61
CA ASN A 58 -17.40 -11.47 -10.18
C ASN A 58 -17.18 -11.94 -8.72
N ALA A 59 -18.24 -12.46 -8.10
CA ALA A 59 -18.21 -12.93 -6.72
C ALA A 59 -17.30 -14.14 -6.50
N SER A 60 -17.15 -15.02 -7.49
CA SER A 60 -16.27 -16.18 -7.39
C SER A 60 -14.81 -15.74 -7.21
N ASP A 61 -14.33 -14.78 -8.00
CA ASP A 61 -12.98 -14.23 -7.88
C ASP A 61 -12.75 -13.61 -6.49
N ILE A 62 -13.75 -12.90 -5.96
CA ILE A 62 -13.69 -12.26 -4.65
C ILE A 62 -13.53 -13.33 -3.56
N LEU A 63 -14.40 -14.33 -3.55
CA LEU A 63 -14.39 -15.39 -2.55
C LEU A 63 -13.12 -16.22 -2.64
N SER A 64 -12.69 -16.61 -3.85
CA SER A 64 -11.42 -17.33 -4.05
C SER A 64 -10.23 -16.54 -3.49
N MET A 65 -10.17 -15.23 -3.74
CA MET A 65 -9.08 -14.39 -3.24
C MET A 65 -9.11 -14.24 -1.72
N PHE A 66 -10.28 -14.19 -1.10
CA PHE A 66 -10.42 -14.13 0.36
C PHE A 66 -10.05 -15.45 1.03
N ILE A 67 -10.47 -16.58 0.47
CA ILE A 67 -10.21 -17.92 1.03
C ILE A 67 -8.71 -18.22 1.09
N ILE A 68 -7.94 -17.80 0.09
CA ILE A 68 -6.50 -18.10 0.02
C ILE A 68 -5.63 -17.06 0.76
N SER A 69 -6.21 -15.96 1.23
CA SER A 69 -5.47 -14.89 1.90
C SER A 69 -5.27 -15.22 3.39
N GLU A 70 -4.01 -15.29 3.79
CA GLU A 70 -3.63 -15.40 5.20
C GLU A 70 -4.07 -14.15 5.98
N ARG A 71 -3.99 -12.97 5.35
CA ARG A 71 -4.43 -11.71 5.97
C ARG A 71 -5.92 -11.74 6.30
N ILE A 72 -6.75 -12.21 5.37
CA ILE A 72 -8.19 -12.34 5.61
C ILE A 72 -8.46 -13.45 6.64
N TYR A 73 -7.78 -14.59 6.54
CA TYR A 73 -7.90 -15.66 7.52
C TYR A 73 -7.64 -15.19 8.96
N GLN A 74 -6.56 -14.46 9.18
CA GLN A 74 -6.23 -13.89 10.50
C GLN A 74 -7.29 -12.88 10.98
N ASP A 75 -7.82 -12.02 10.09
CA ASP A 75 -8.91 -11.11 10.46
C ASP A 75 -10.17 -11.88 10.89
N MET A 76 -10.50 -12.97 10.19
CA MET A 76 -11.65 -13.81 10.51
C MET A 76 -11.46 -14.55 11.85
N LEU A 77 -10.26 -15.04 12.15
CA LEU A 77 -9.96 -15.65 13.45
C LEU A 77 -10.18 -14.65 14.59
N LEU A 78 -9.61 -13.46 14.49
CA LEU A 78 -9.81 -12.40 15.49
C LEU A 78 -11.28 -12.01 15.62
N ALA A 79 -11.99 -11.92 14.50
CA ALA A 79 -13.43 -11.65 14.49
C ALA A 79 -14.22 -12.73 15.24
N THR A 80 -13.82 -14.00 15.14
CA THR A 80 -14.47 -15.10 15.89
C THR A 80 -14.08 -15.15 17.36
N GLU A 81 -12.83 -14.80 17.71
CA GLU A 81 -12.37 -14.73 19.10
C GLU A 81 -12.99 -13.54 19.85
N ALA A 82 -13.23 -12.42 19.16
CA ALA A 82 -13.87 -11.22 19.70
C ALA A 82 -15.38 -11.37 19.96
N GLN A 83 -16.00 -12.50 19.62
CA GLN A 83 -17.41 -12.80 19.93
C GLN A 83 -17.61 -13.26 21.38
N ASN A 84 -16.86 -12.67 22.34
CA ASN A 84 -17.21 -12.80 23.75
C ASN A 84 -18.54 -12.06 24.00
N PRO A 85 -19.48 -12.62 24.78
CA PRO A 85 -20.81 -12.02 24.97
C PRO A 85 -20.83 -10.62 25.60
N SER A 86 -19.71 -10.17 26.16
CA SER A 86 -19.53 -8.86 26.80
C SER A 86 -18.93 -7.79 25.89
N ASP A 87 -18.40 -8.15 24.72
CA ASP A 87 -17.88 -7.21 23.74
C ASP A 87 -19.00 -6.90 22.73
N ASP A 88 -19.26 -5.61 22.49
CA ASP A 88 -20.20 -5.18 21.44
C ASP A 88 -19.86 -5.92 20.14
N LEU A 89 -20.79 -6.77 19.68
CA LEU A 89 -20.62 -7.74 18.60
C LEU A 89 -19.81 -7.17 17.43
N PHE A 90 -18.55 -7.58 17.30
CA PHE A 90 -17.74 -7.23 16.14
C PHE A 90 -18.43 -7.78 14.88
N THR A 91 -18.88 -6.87 14.01
CA THR A 91 -19.55 -7.23 12.76
C THR A 91 -18.55 -7.12 11.61
N GLU A 92 -18.14 -8.26 11.06
CA GLU A 92 -17.26 -8.30 9.90
C GLU A 92 -18.03 -8.03 8.61
N ASN A 93 -17.53 -7.12 7.78
CA ASN A 93 -18.18 -6.66 6.56
C ASN A 93 -17.35 -7.00 5.33
N ILE A 94 -18.02 -7.35 4.23
CA ILE A 94 -17.41 -7.39 2.90
C ILE A 94 -17.64 -6.03 2.24
N ILE A 95 -16.56 -5.35 1.86
CA ILE A 95 -16.58 -4.02 1.29
C ILE A 95 -16.22 -4.11 -0.19
N LEU A 96 -17.15 -3.70 -1.06
CA LEU A 96 -16.94 -3.57 -2.50
C LEU A 96 -16.83 -2.09 -2.87
N ARG A 97 -15.78 -1.74 -3.62
CA ARG A 97 -15.57 -0.38 -4.13
C ARG A 97 -15.25 -0.44 -5.63
N PRO A 98 -15.55 0.60 -6.42
CA PRO A 98 -15.05 0.69 -7.78
C PRO A 98 -13.52 0.52 -7.79
N PHE A 99 -13.02 -0.35 -8.67
CA PHE A 99 -11.57 -0.47 -8.83
C PHE A 99 -11.02 0.80 -9.50
N ILE A 100 -10.07 1.46 -8.83
CA ILE A 100 -9.34 2.61 -9.37
C ILE A 100 -7.88 2.20 -9.42
N GLN A 101 -7.29 2.32 -10.61
CA GLN A 101 -5.87 2.06 -10.79
C GLN A 101 -5.05 3.20 -10.18
N ILE A 102 -4.12 2.84 -9.31
CA ILE A 102 -3.25 3.76 -8.59
C ILE A 102 -1.80 3.32 -8.83
N ASP A 103 -0.96 4.27 -9.22
CA ASP A 103 0.46 4.02 -9.43
C ASP A 103 1.14 3.66 -8.10
N VAL A 104 2.01 2.66 -8.12
CA VAL A 104 2.66 2.11 -6.93
C VAL A 104 3.40 3.18 -6.12
N ASP A 105 3.97 4.17 -6.80
CA ASP A 105 4.71 5.28 -6.21
C ASP A 105 3.82 6.49 -5.82
N MET A 106 2.56 6.54 -6.27
CA MET A 106 1.63 7.60 -5.87
C MET A 106 0.84 7.26 -4.60
N LYS A 107 1.30 6.27 -3.84
CA LYS A 107 0.74 5.90 -2.54
C LYS A 107 1.63 6.40 -1.41
N PHE A 108 0.99 6.95 -0.38
CA PHE A 108 1.67 7.51 0.78
C PHE A 108 1.01 7.07 2.08
N ARG A 109 1.81 7.11 3.15
CA ARG A 109 1.39 6.90 4.52
C ARG A 109 1.65 8.17 5.33
N GLY A 110 0.59 8.79 5.81
CA GLY A 110 0.63 9.94 6.70
C GLY A 110 0.41 9.52 8.16
N PHE A 111 1.16 10.13 9.06
CA PHE A 111 1.00 9.98 10.50
C PHE A 111 0.36 11.26 11.03
N VAL A 112 -0.79 11.12 11.68
CA VAL A 112 -1.51 12.24 12.26
C VAL A 112 -1.54 12.07 13.77
N PHE A 113 -1.01 13.07 14.46
CA PHE A 113 -0.98 13.14 15.91
C PHE A 113 -1.47 14.51 16.38
N GLN A 114 -2.36 14.54 17.37
CA GLN A 114 -3.05 15.71 17.89
C GLN A 114 -3.59 16.62 16.78
N GLN A 115 -4.27 16.02 15.80
CA GLN A 115 -4.87 16.73 14.65
C GLN A 115 -3.87 17.38 13.68
N LEU A 116 -2.58 17.05 13.78
CA LEU A 116 -1.53 17.53 12.90
C LEU A 116 -0.93 16.37 12.10
N LEU A 117 -0.84 16.52 10.78
CA LEU A 117 -0.03 15.63 9.95
C LEU A 117 1.46 15.86 10.28
N THR A 118 2.03 14.99 11.11
CA THR A 118 3.39 15.11 11.63
C THR A 118 4.41 14.58 10.63
N CYS A 119 4.14 13.39 10.09
CA CYS A 119 5.03 12.69 9.17
C CYS A 119 4.26 12.23 7.92
N LEU A 120 4.97 12.18 6.79
CA LEU A 120 4.49 11.67 5.53
C LEU A 120 5.57 10.81 4.87
N SER A 121 5.20 9.64 4.40
CA SER A 121 6.11 8.66 3.83
C SER A 121 5.61 8.13 2.49
N GLN A 122 6.51 7.89 1.54
CA GLN A 122 6.24 6.98 0.42
C GLN A 122 5.84 5.60 0.96
N TYR A 123 4.68 5.08 0.55
CA TYR A 123 4.16 3.82 1.06
C TYR A 123 5.04 2.63 0.68
N ASN A 124 5.37 2.50 -0.61
CA ASN A 124 6.23 1.43 -1.11
C ASN A 124 7.69 1.88 -1.08
N TYR A 125 8.35 1.73 0.06
CA TYR A 125 9.74 2.16 0.26
C TYR A 125 10.79 1.27 -0.42
N LEU A 126 10.38 0.11 -0.96
CA LEU A 126 11.24 -0.80 -1.73
C LEU A 126 11.60 -0.25 -3.12
N ILE A 127 10.87 0.74 -3.61
CA ILE A 127 11.08 1.30 -4.95
C ILE A 127 11.63 2.71 -4.87
N TYR A 128 12.52 3.03 -5.80
CA TYR A 128 12.86 4.40 -6.13
C TYR A 128 11.96 4.89 -7.27
N SER A 129 11.36 6.07 -7.09
CA SER A 129 10.58 6.74 -8.12
C SER A 129 11.17 8.11 -8.43
N GLN A 130 11.62 8.28 -9.67
CA GLN A 130 12.23 9.52 -10.13
C GLN A 130 11.25 10.70 -10.10
N ARG A 131 9.94 10.45 -10.29
CA ARG A 131 8.89 11.50 -10.24
C ARG A 131 8.59 12.00 -8.82
N LEU A 132 8.76 11.17 -7.80
CA LEU A 132 8.55 11.58 -6.41
C LEU A 132 9.63 12.53 -5.89
N PHE A 133 10.85 12.45 -6.43
CA PHE A 133 12.00 13.26 -6.01
C PHE A 133 11.77 14.78 -6.14
N LYS A 134 10.75 15.22 -6.88
CA LYS A 134 10.52 16.63 -7.21
C LYS A 134 9.44 17.35 -6.39
N THR A 135 8.82 16.77 -5.36
CA THR A 135 7.56 17.37 -4.83
C THR A 135 7.32 17.31 -3.31
N LYS A 136 6.60 18.30 -2.76
CA LYS A 136 6.15 18.41 -1.36
C LYS A 136 4.60 18.49 -1.32
N LEU A 137 3.97 17.76 -0.40
CA LEU A 137 2.51 17.73 -0.18
C LEU A 137 2.13 18.44 1.13
N ASN A 138 0.96 19.10 1.19
CA ASN A 138 0.48 19.84 2.37
C ASN A 138 -0.84 19.26 2.97
N LYS A 139 -0.79 19.15 4.31
CA LYS A 139 -1.81 19.07 5.40
C LYS A 139 -3.23 18.46 5.16
N TYR A 140 -3.56 17.49 6.02
CA TYR A 140 -4.91 16.94 6.34
C TYR A 140 -5.15 16.92 7.87
N LYS A 141 -6.42 16.86 8.34
CA LYS A 141 -6.82 16.87 9.77
C LYS A 141 -7.68 15.66 10.20
N SER A 142 -7.35 14.99 11.31
CA SER A 142 -8.25 14.14 12.17
C SER A 142 -7.56 13.75 13.49
N ASN A 143 -8.24 13.09 14.44
CA ASN A 143 -7.86 13.08 15.87
C ASN A 143 -6.54 12.40 16.28
N ASN A 144 -6.23 11.17 15.84
CA ASN A 144 -4.91 10.49 15.95
C ASN A 144 -5.00 9.19 15.14
N TYR A 145 -4.24 9.05 14.06
CA TYR A 145 -4.39 7.90 13.14
C TYR A 145 -3.25 7.87 12.13
N VAL A 146 -3.09 6.72 11.49
CA VAL A 146 -2.23 6.57 10.31
C VAL A 146 -3.12 6.51 9.07
N SER A 147 -2.91 7.39 8.11
CA SER A 147 -3.71 7.47 6.89
C SER A 147 -2.91 6.98 5.69
N ASP A 148 -3.44 6.01 4.96
CA ASP A 148 -2.93 5.70 3.63
C ASP A 148 -3.73 6.50 2.61
N PHE A 149 -3.02 7.14 1.68
CA PHE A 149 -3.64 7.90 0.61
C PHE A 149 -2.96 7.69 -0.73
N ALA A 150 -3.73 7.91 -1.79
CA ALA A 150 -3.26 7.87 -3.17
C ALA A 150 -3.45 9.22 -3.84
N LEU A 151 -2.52 9.55 -4.74
CA LEU A 151 -2.71 10.63 -5.69
C LEU A 151 -3.08 10.04 -7.05
N THR A 152 -4.08 10.65 -7.70
CA THR A 152 -4.42 10.35 -9.10
C THR A 152 -4.71 11.67 -9.81
N LYS A 153 -4.48 11.77 -11.11
CA LYS A 153 -5.10 12.83 -11.91
C LYS A 153 -6.17 12.21 -12.78
N ASP A 154 -7.41 12.65 -12.60
CA ASP A 154 -8.57 12.18 -13.38
C ASP A 154 -8.70 10.65 -13.50
N GLY A 155 -8.19 9.91 -12.50
CA GLY A 155 -8.19 8.43 -12.48
C GLY A 155 -7.22 7.76 -13.48
N LYS A 156 -6.19 8.46 -13.95
CA LYS A 156 -5.22 7.96 -14.94
C LYS A 156 -3.75 8.16 -14.53
N PHE A 157 -2.88 7.32 -15.09
CA PHE A 157 -1.41 7.37 -14.97
C PHE A 157 -0.83 8.72 -15.40
N ILE A 158 0.22 9.21 -14.72
CA ILE A 158 0.93 10.45 -15.09
C ILE A 158 2.43 10.22 -15.14
N TYR A 159 3.06 10.47 -16.28
CA TYR A 159 4.52 10.45 -16.38
C TYR A 159 5.19 11.83 -16.21
N GLU A 160 4.51 12.97 -16.38
CA GLU A 160 5.25 14.26 -16.58
C GLU A 160 4.57 15.57 -16.08
N GLU A 161 3.64 15.58 -15.11
CA GLU A 161 2.97 16.84 -14.71
C GLU A 161 2.95 17.14 -13.19
N SER A 162 2.74 18.42 -12.86
CA SER A 162 2.79 18.93 -11.48
C SER A 162 1.65 18.40 -10.59
N ILE A 163 2.01 18.00 -9.36
CA ILE A 163 1.11 17.43 -8.34
C ILE A 163 -0.05 18.33 -7.95
N ASN A 164 0.05 19.65 -8.16
CA ASN A 164 -0.99 20.61 -7.77
C ASN A 164 -2.35 20.37 -8.45
N SER A 165 -2.39 19.58 -9.52
CA SER A 165 -3.62 19.19 -10.22
C SER A 165 -4.16 17.79 -9.85
N MET A 166 -3.54 17.10 -8.88
CA MET A 166 -3.91 15.73 -8.51
C MET A 166 -5.03 15.71 -7.48
N LYS A 167 -5.94 14.73 -7.63
CA LYS A 167 -6.92 14.33 -6.62
C LYS A 167 -6.27 13.45 -5.58
N VAL A 168 -6.56 13.72 -4.32
CA VAL A 168 -6.13 12.90 -3.19
C VAL A 168 -7.27 11.98 -2.77
N TRP A 169 -6.98 10.70 -2.65
CA TRP A 169 -7.91 9.68 -2.17
C TRP A 169 -7.44 9.12 -0.84
N VAL A 170 -8.30 9.13 0.16
CA VAL A 170 -8.06 8.33 1.38
C VAL A 170 -8.35 6.88 1.05
N ILE A 171 -7.34 6.01 1.19
CA ILE A 171 -7.45 4.58 0.90
C ILE A 171 -7.92 3.83 2.15
N GLU A 172 -7.26 4.11 3.27
CA GLU A 172 -7.36 3.36 4.52
C GLU A 172 -6.98 4.24 5.71
N LEU A 173 -7.71 4.10 6.81
CA LEU A 173 -7.36 4.68 8.11
C LEU A 173 -6.96 3.52 9.02
N ASN A 174 -5.78 3.62 9.62
CA ASN A 174 -5.23 2.63 10.52
C ASN A 174 -5.03 3.26 11.91
N PRO A 175 -5.05 2.45 12.98
CA PRO A 175 -4.71 2.91 14.31
C PRO A 175 -3.28 3.49 14.38
N PHE A 176 -3.09 4.50 15.22
CA PHE A 176 -1.78 5.05 15.55
C PHE A 176 -1.06 4.16 16.58
N MET A 177 -0.60 3.00 16.12
CA MET A 177 0.02 1.97 16.97
C MET A 177 1.12 1.22 16.19
N GLU A 178 2.01 0.57 16.92
CA GLU A 178 3.18 -0.14 16.35
C GLU A 178 2.80 -1.34 15.46
N THR A 179 1.56 -1.81 15.55
CA THR A 179 1.00 -2.85 14.68
C THR A 179 0.72 -2.35 13.26
N THR A 180 0.67 -1.04 13.04
CA THR A 180 0.57 -0.42 11.71
C THR A 180 1.97 -0.17 11.17
N ASP A 181 2.34 -0.72 9.99
CA ASP A 181 3.68 -0.54 9.41
C ASP A 181 4.16 0.95 9.36
N GLY A 182 5.43 1.21 9.69
CA GLY A 182 5.97 2.57 9.77
C GLY A 182 6.39 3.19 8.43
N ALA A 183 6.36 2.42 7.33
CA ALA A 183 6.96 2.75 6.05
C ALA A 183 8.43 3.21 6.19
N LEU A 184 8.74 4.47 5.88
CA LEU A 184 10.09 5.04 6.04
C LEU A 184 10.39 5.59 7.45
N PHE A 185 9.52 5.32 8.43
CA PHE A 185 9.71 5.71 9.82
C PHE A 185 9.72 4.49 10.73
N SER A 186 10.49 4.56 11.82
CA SER A 186 10.51 3.52 12.86
C SER A 186 9.62 3.90 14.04
N TRP A 187 8.65 3.04 14.38
CA TRP A 187 7.90 3.20 15.63
C TRP A 187 8.80 3.14 16.86
N GLN A 188 9.79 2.25 16.87
CA GLN A 188 10.64 2.03 18.04
C GLN A 188 11.65 3.16 18.27
N HIS A 189 12.23 3.70 17.19
CA HIS A 189 13.32 4.67 17.29
C HIS A 189 12.88 6.11 17.00
N GLU A 190 11.74 6.29 16.33
CA GLU A 190 11.33 7.59 15.78
C GLU A 190 9.90 7.97 16.17
N ARG A 191 9.33 7.33 17.21
CA ARG A 191 8.00 7.69 17.74
C ARG A 191 7.83 9.18 18.00
N TYR A 192 8.86 9.81 18.55
CA TYR A 192 8.88 11.25 18.80
C TYR A 192 8.69 12.10 17.53
N LEU A 193 9.14 11.62 16.35
CA LEU A 193 8.85 12.25 15.05
C LEU A 193 7.37 12.09 14.68
N LEU A 194 6.85 10.87 14.85
CA LEU A 194 5.45 10.54 14.55
C LEU A 194 4.47 11.32 15.44
N GLU A 195 4.88 11.63 16.67
CA GLU A 195 4.13 12.46 17.62
C GLU A 195 4.40 13.98 17.46
N GLY A 196 5.27 14.37 16.52
CA GLY A 196 5.53 15.78 16.18
C GLY A 196 6.49 16.52 17.11
N GLN A 197 7.24 15.80 17.96
CA GLN A 197 8.12 16.38 18.99
C GLN A 197 9.43 16.96 18.44
N SER A 198 9.89 16.57 17.25
CA SER A 198 11.17 17.05 16.67
C SER A 198 11.09 18.37 15.92
N ASN A 199 9.89 18.91 15.75
CA ASN A 199 9.67 20.03 14.87
C ASN A 199 9.94 21.34 15.61
N GLN A 200 11.15 21.90 15.42
CA GLN A 200 11.44 23.30 15.79
C GLN A 200 10.42 24.29 15.19
N ASN A 201 9.69 23.87 14.15
CA ASN A 201 8.50 24.51 13.61
C ASN A 201 7.31 23.53 13.69
N LYS A 202 6.48 23.64 14.74
CA LYS A 202 5.31 22.76 15.01
C LYS A 202 4.35 22.59 13.81
N ASP A 203 4.43 23.47 12.81
CA ASP A 203 3.61 23.47 11.62
C ASP A 203 4.13 22.69 10.40
N LYS A 204 5.34 22.11 10.46
CA LYS A 204 5.97 21.48 9.28
C LYS A 204 5.85 19.95 9.31
N THR A 205 5.15 19.38 8.33
CA THR A 205 5.14 17.92 8.11
C THR A 205 6.52 17.44 7.65
N LEU A 206 7.06 16.40 8.30
CA LEU A 206 8.29 15.73 7.87
C LEU A 206 7.98 14.75 6.74
N PHE A 207 8.59 14.93 5.58
CA PHE A 207 8.34 14.09 4.41
C PHE A 207 9.55 13.23 4.06
N ARG A 208 9.34 11.91 3.89
CA ARG A 208 10.36 10.95 3.47
C ARG A 208 9.95 10.20 2.22
N ILE A 209 10.90 10.05 1.29
CA ILE A 209 10.80 9.23 0.09
C ILE A 209 12.07 8.40 -0.04
N THR A 210 12.03 7.35 -0.84
CA THR A 210 13.25 6.65 -1.25
C THR A 210 13.98 7.52 -2.28
N GLU A 211 15.15 8.05 -1.91
CA GLU A 211 15.88 9.04 -2.72
C GLU A 211 16.79 8.43 -3.79
N LYS A 212 17.10 7.14 -3.68
CA LYS A 212 17.90 6.38 -4.64
C LYS A 212 17.45 4.93 -4.66
N VAL A 213 17.76 4.22 -5.73
CA VAL A 213 17.57 2.75 -5.79
C VAL A 213 18.21 2.12 -4.56
N ARG A 214 17.48 1.22 -3.89
CA ARG A 214 17.93 0.49 -2.71
C ARG A 214 18.40 -0.91 -3.12
N PRO A 215 19.72 -1.15 -3.22
CA PRO A 215 20.21 -2.50 -3.51
C PRO A 215 19.72 -3.49 -2.45
N GLY A 216 19.28 -4.67 -2.88
CA GLY A 216 18.80 -5.71 -1.95
C GLY A 216 17.34 -5.56 -1.50
N SER A 217 16.58 -4.65 -2.11
CA SER A 217 15.12 -4.56 -1.93
C SER A 217 14.43 -5.88 -2.29
N TRP A 218 15.02 -6.65 -3.21
CA TRP A 218 14.60 -8.01 -3.55
C TRP A 218 14.58 -8.93 -2.34
N ALA A 219 15.61 -8.88 -1.49
CA ALA A 219 15.73 -9.73 -0.31
C ALA A 219 14.68 -9.39 0.75
N MET A 220 14.11 -8.18 0.70
CA MET A 220 13.06 -7.71 1.60
C MET A 220 11.65 -8.19 1.20
N LEU A 221 11.50 -8.78 0.01
CA LEU A 221 10.22 -9.37 -0.40
C LEU A 221 9.89 -10.61 0.44
N PRO A 222 8.59 -10.87 0.71
CA PRO A 222 8.16 -12.08 1.39
C PRO A 222 8.73 -13.34 0.74
N ILE A 223 9.04 -14.35 1.55
CA ILE A 223 9.66 -15.61 1.07
C ILE A 223 8.79 -16.26 -0.01
N SER A 224 7.47 -16.28 0.17
CA SER A 224 6.51 -16.82 -0.79
C SER A 224 6.60 -16.13 -2.15
N ILE A 225 6.72 -14.81 -2.17
CA ILE A 225 6.91 -14.02 -3.39
C ILE A 225 8.23 -14.39 -4.06
N ARG A 226 9.33 -14.43 -3.30
CA ARG A 226 10.65 -14.79 -3.85
C ARG A 226 10.69 -16.22 -4.40
N GLN A 227 10.01 -17.16 -3.75
CA GLN A 227 9.89 -18.54 -4.23
C GLN A 227 9.01 -18.63 -5.48
N TRP A 228 7.87 -17.93 -5.49
CA TRP A 228 7.00 -17.85 -6.67
C TRP A 228 7.78 -17.33 -7.87
N ILE A 229 8.55 -16.25 -7.70
CA ILE A 229 9.38 -15.72 -8.77
C ILE A 229 10.41 -16.75 -9.23
N LYS A 230 11.18 -17.37 -8.32
CA LYS A 230 12.17 -18.40 -8.69
C LYS A 230 11.58 -19.59 -9.47
N ASN A 231 10.35 -20.00 -9.15
CA ASN A 231 9.69 -21.13 -9.79
C ASN A 231 9.13 -20.77 -11.17
N ASN A 232 8.94 -19.48 -11.46
CA ASN A 232 8.42 -18.97 -12.73
C ASN A 232 9.51 -18.27 -13.57
N ASP A 233 10.67 -17.94 -12.98
CA ASP A 233 11.90 -17.41 -13.60
C ASP A 233 12.68 -18.51 -14.36
N ASN A 234 12.02 -19.43 -15.08
CA ASN A 234 12.69 -20.13 -16.20
C ASN A 234 12.81 -19.18 -17.41
N ILE A 235 13.28 -17.96 -17.15
CA ILE A 235 13.54 -16.84 -18.06
C ILE A 235 14.97 -16.35 -17.79
#